data_AF-A0A356F157-F1
#
_entry.id   AF-A0A356F157-F1
#
_cell.length_a   1.000
_cell.length_b   1.000
_cell.length_c   1.000
_cell.angle_alpha   90.00
_cell.angle_beta   90.00
_cell.angle_gamma   90.00
#
_symmetry.space_group_name_H-M   'P 1'
#
loop_
_entity.id
_entity.type
_entity.pdbx_description
1 polymer ?
#
loop_
_entity_poly.entity_id
_entity_poly.type
_entity_poly.pdbx_seq_one_letter_code
_entity_poly.pdbx_strand_id
1 'polypeptide(L)' 'MAKNPNVYKFEIIERIIKEVDITTKEDVLAFAKKVRDIALEKPNVREEIRNAFKNAYREIDEELTLANLKEIKKIISGNN' A
#
# COMPACT_ATOMS: atom_id res chain seq x y z
N MET A 1 18.78 12.80 -4.59
CA MET A 1 17.80 13.32 -3.61
C MET A 1 17.14 12.12 -2.95
N ALA A 2 17.23 11.97 -1.63
CA ALA A 2 16.53 10.88 -0.94
C ALA A 2 15.02 11.12 -1.10
N LYS A 3 14.27 10.15 -1.64
CA LYS A 3 12.81 10.25 -1.70
C LYS A 3 12.28 10.26 -0.26
N ASN A 4 11.31 11.15 0.01
CA ASN A 4 10.66 11.26 1.30
C ASN A 4 9.93 9.93 1.65
N PRO A 5 10.07 9.38 2.87
CA PRO A 5 9.35 8.18 3.32
C PRO A 5 7.83 8.19 3.03
N ASN A 6 7.21 9.37 3.09
CA ASN A 6 5.79 9.53 2.77
C ASN A 6 5.47 9.25 1.30
N VAL A 7 6.38 9.59 0.37
CA VAL A 7 6.21 9.31 -1.06
C VAL A 7 6.22 7.80 -1.30
N TYR A 8 7.15 7.07 -0.67
CA TYR A 8 7.17 5.61 -0.79
C TYR A 8 5.90 4.95 -0.25
N LYS A 9 5.36 5.44 0.87
CA LYS A 9 4.10 4.93 1.43
C LYS A 9 2.96 5.06 0.42
N PHE A 10 2.77 6.23 -0.17
CA PHE A 10 1.72 6.45 -1.17
C PHE A 10 1.93 5.61 -2.43
N GLU A 11 3.17 5.52 -2.95
CA GLU A 11 3.50 4.65 -4.09
C GLU A 11 3.16 3.18 -3.82
N ILE A 12 3.37 2.70 -2.59
CA ILE A 12 3.04 1.33 -2.18
C ILE A 12 1.52 1.13 -2.11
N ILE A 13 0.78 2.04 -1.47
CA ILE A 13 -0.70 1.97 -1.39
C ILE A 13 -1.30 1.98 -2.79
N GLU A 14 -0.83 2.87 -3.67
CA GLU A 14 -1.28 2.96 -5.06
C GLU A 14 -1.08 1.64 -5.81
N ARG A 15 0.11 1.03 -5.69
CA ARG A 15 0.40 -0.28 -6.30
C ARG A 15 -0.51 -1.38 -5.77
N ILE A 16 -0.71 -1.45 -4.45
CA ILE A 16 -1.62 -2.44 -3.84
C ILE A 16 -3.03 -2.30 -4.43
N ILE A 17 -3.54 -1.07 -4.51
CA ILE A 17 -4.89 -0.78 -5.01
C ILE A 17 -5.05 -1.07 -6.50
N LYS A 18 -4.00 -0.87 -7.31
CA LYS A 18 -4.00 -1.20 -8.75
C LYS A 18 -4.05 -2.70 -9.00
N GLU A 19 -3.29 -3.48 -8.22
CA GLU A 19 -3.12 -4.92 -8.43
C GLU A 19 -4.25 -5.76 -7.83
N VAL A 20 -4.92 -5.27 -6.78
CA VAL A 20 -5.99 -6.01 -6.08
C VAL A 20 -7.35 -5.69 -6.68
N ASP A 21 -8.17 -6.71 -6.92
CA ASP A 21 -9.60 -6.49 -7.14
C ASP A 21 -10.33 -6.25 -5.80
N ILE A 22 -10.83 -5.03 -5.61
CA ILE A 22 -11.28 -4.55 -4.30
C ILE A 22 -12.75 -4.93 -4.11
N THR A 23 -12.95 -6.20 -3.74
CA THR A 23 -14.28 -6.72 -3.40
C THR A 23 -14.58 -6.46 -1.93
N THR A 24 -13.65 -6.87 -1.04
CA THR A 24 -13.72 -6.67 0.42
C THR A 24 -12.49 -5.92 0.94
N LYS A 25 -12.56 -5.43 2.19
CA LYS A 25 -11.40 -4.77 2.83
C LYS A 25 -10.32 -5.80 3.14
N GLU A 26 -10.75 -7.00 3.50
CA GLU A 26 -9.93 -8.15 3.87
C GLU A 26 -9.03 -8.59 2.71
N ASP A 27 -9.51 -8.56 1.46
CA ASP A 27 -8.71 -8.89 0.28
C ASP A 27 -7.52 -7.92 0.12
N VAL A 28 -7.78 -6.63 0.28
CA VAL A 28 -6.75 -5.58 0.22
C VAL A 28 -5.77 -5.73 1.38
N LEU A 29 -6.26 -6.03 2.58
CA LEU A 29 -5.42 -6.24 3.76
C LEU A 29 -4.53 -7.47 3.63
N ALA A 30 -5.06 -8.58 3.12
CA ALA A 30 -4.30 -9.80 2.90
C ALA A 30 -3.14 -9.56 1.91
N PHE A 31 -3.42 -8.84 0.81
CA PHE A 31 -2.39 -8.48 -0.15
C PHE A 31 -1.37 -7.49 0.42
N ALA A 32 -1.83 -6.43 1.10
CA ALA A 32 -0.96 -5.46 1.75
C ALA A 32 -0.02 -6.12 2.78
N LYS A 33 -0.55 -7.07 3.56
CA LYS A 33 0.22 -7.88 4.51
C LYS A 33 1.30 -8.69 3.81
N LYS A 34 0.93 -9.41 2.74
CA LYS A 34 1.87 -10.22 1.95
C LYS A 34 3.01 -9.36 1.39
N VAL A 35 2.68 -8.20 0.82
CA VAL A 35 3.66 -7.27 0.24
C VAL A 35 4.59 -6.73 1.32
N ARG A 36 4.04 -6.35 2.48
CA ARG A 36 4.83 -5.91 3.65
C ARG A 36 5.79 -7.00 4.10
N ASP A 37 5.31 -8.23 4.31
CA ASP A 37 6.12 -9.33 4.85
C ASP A 37 7.29 -9.66 3.90
N ILE A 38 7.05 -9.73 2.59
CA ILE A 38 8.11 -9.89 1.58
C ILE A 38 9.15 -8.77 1.68
N ALA A 39 8.74 -7.52 1.87
CA ALA A 39 9.67 -6.40 1.99
C ALA A 39 10.49 -6.45 3.30
N LEU A 40 9.92 -6.98 4.38
CA LEU A 40 10.59 -7.15 5.66
C LEU A 40 11.54 -8.35 5.70
N GLU A 41 11.33 -9.36 4.87
CA GLU A 41 12.23 -10.51 4.78
C GLU A 41 13.47 -10.24 3.91
N LYS A 42 13.39 -9.29 2.97
CA LYS A 42 14.50 -9.01 2.05
C LYS A 42 15.65 -8.29 2.77
N PRO A 43 16.88 -8.85 2.84
CA PRO A 43 17.99 -8.27 3.61
C PRO A 43 18.47 -6.91 3.07
N ASN A 44 18.38 -6.70 1.75
CA ASN A 44 18.91 -5.50 1.08
C ASN A 44 17.92 -4.32 0.98
N VAL A 45 16.74 -4.44 1.59
CA VAL A 45 15.78 -3.32 1.61
C VAL A 45 16.20 -2.33 2.70
N ARG A 46 16.37 -1.07 2.30
CA ARG A 46 16.68 0.04 3.21
C ARG A 46 15.59 0.19 4.26
N GLU A 47 15.98 0.58 5.47
CA GLU A 47 15.05 0.75 6.59
C GLU A 47 13.90 1.73 6.27
N GLU A 48 14.21 2.83 5.57
CA GLU A 48 13.22 3.81 5.11
C GLU A 48 12.10 3.17 4.27
N ILE A 49 12.46 2.22 3.40
CA ILE A 49 11.53 1.51 2.52
C ILE A 49 10.74 0.48 3.34
N ARG A 50 11.37 -0.24 4.27
CA ARG A 50 10.67 -1.15 5.19
C ARG A 50 9.62 -0.43 6.01
N ASN A 51 9.94 0.76 6.52
CA ASN A 51 9.02 1.58 7.28
C ASN A 51 7.87 2.08 6.40
N ALA A 52 8.12 2.42 5.12
CA ALA A 52 7.06 2.75 4.19
C ALA A 52 6.06 1.59 3.98
N PHE A 53 6.54 0.34 3.87
CA PHE A 53 5.66 -0.84 3.78
C PHE A 53 4.84 -1.07 5.06
N LYS A 54 5.46 -0.89 6.24
CA LYS A 54 4.73 -0.98 7.52
C LYS A 54 3.66 0.10 7.63
N ASN A 55 4.00 1.34 7.30
CA ASN A 55 3.08 2.47 7.36
C ASN A 55 1.94 2.32 6.36
N ALA A 56 2.23 1.87 5.13
CA ALA A 56 1.20 1.61 4.12
C ALA A 56 0.21 0.53 4.60
N TYR A 57 0.72 -0.57 5.17
CA TYR A 57 -0.13 -1.59 5.77
C TYR A 57 -1.00 -1.02 6.89
N ARG A 58 -0.41 -0.26 7.83
CA ARG A 58 -1.16 0.32 8.96
C ARG A 58 -2.26 1.27 8.49
N GLU A 59 -1.98 2.11 7.49
CA GLU A 59 -2.97 3.04 6.96
C GLU A 59 -4.14 2.31 6.27
N ILE A 60 -3.86 1.23 5.54
CA ILE A 60 -4.91 0.38 4.95
C ILE A 60 -5.74 -0.31 6.05
N ASP A 61 -5.11 -0.75 7.14
CA ASP A 61 -5.74 -1.47 8.25
C ASP A 61 -6.60 -0.55 9.13
N GLU A 62 -6.01 0.54 9.61
CA GLU A 62 -6.60 1.38 10.65
C GLU A 62 -7.36 2.59 10.08
N GLU A 63 -6.89 3.20 8.98
CA GLU A 63 -7.37 4.52 8.54
C GLU A 63 -8.29 4.44 7.32
N LEU A 64 -8.02 3.53 6.38
CA LEU A 64 -8.79 3.43 5.14
C LEU A 64 -9.99 2.48 5.28
N THR A 65 -11.15 2.96 4.87
CA THR A 65 -12.36 2.14 4.71
C THR A 65 -12.40 1.51 3.31
N LEU A 66 -13.23 0.48 3.15
CA LEU A 66 -13.49 -0.11 1.82
C LEU A 66 -13.98 0.94 0.80
N ALA A 67 -14.76 1.92 1.24
CA ALA A 67 -15.23 3.00 0.39
C ALA A 67 -14.06 3.89 -0.07
N ASN A 68 -13.16 4.27 0.84
CA ASN A 68 -11.96 5.05 0.49
C ASN A 68 -11.08 4.29 -0.51
N LEU A 69 -10.86 2.99 -0.28
CA LEU A 69 -10.04 2.15 -1.16
C LEU A 69 -10.64 2.08 -2.58
N LYS A 70 -11.96 1.93 -2.71
CA LYS A 70 -12.67 1.95 -4.00
C LYS A 70 -12.62 3.31 -4.68
N GLU A 71 -12.75 4.40 -3.92
CA GLU A 71 -12.65 5.77 -4.43
C GLU A 71 -11.25 6.05 -4.96
N ILE A 72 -10.21 5.70 -4.19
CA ILE A 72 -8.81 5.82 -4.62
C ILE A 72 -8.58 5.00 -5.90
N LYS A 73 -9.07 3.75 -5.98
CA LYS A 73 -8.97 2.92 -7.19
C LYS A 73 -9.61 3.59 -8.41
N LYS A 74 -10.78 4.22 -8.22
CA LYS A 74 -11.48 4.95 -9.28
C LYS A 74 -10.69 6.17 -9.75
N ILE A 75 -10.14 6.97 -8.83
CA ILE A 75 -9.30 8.14 -9.15
C ILE A 75 -8.07 7.72 -9.95
N ILE A 76 -7.40 6.65 -9.52
CA ILE A 76 -6.21 6.12 -10.19
C ILE A 76 -6.54 5.59 -11.59
N SER A 77 -7.67 4.89 -11.74
CA SER A 77 -8.05 4.25 -13.01
C SER A 77 -8.62 5.25 -14.02
N GLY A 78 -9.28 6.32 -13.53
CA GLY A 78 -9.88 7.38 -14.36
C GLY A 78 -8.91 8.44 -14.89
N ASN A 79 -7.63 8.38 -14.50
CA ASN A 79 -6.56 9.24 -14.99
C ASN A 79 -5.75 8.61 -16.15
N ASN A 80 -6.33 7.66 -16.89
CA ASN A 80 -5.77 7.13 -18.15
C ASN A 80 -6.51 7.68 -19.36
#